data_AF-A0A1Y1MCN2-F1
#
_entry.id   AF-A0A1Y1MCN2-F1
#
_cell.length_a   1.000
_cell.length_b   1.000
_cell.length_c   1.000
_cell.angle_alpha   90.00
_cell.angle_beta   90.00
_cell.angle_gamma   90.00
#
_symmetry.space_group_name_H-M   'P 1'
#
loop_
_entity.id
_entity.type
_entity.pdbx_description
1 polymer ?
#
loop_
_entity_poly.entity_id
_entity_poly.type
_entity_poly.pdbx_seq_one_letter_code
_entity_poly.pdbx_strand_id
1 'polypeptide(L)'
;EHCQLFPGKDYSNPRVQDFFRLNEPYEEMYDRSKVPRMPWHDVSMQVVGQPARDLTRHFVQRWNYLRRGRKPTRPLPFLLPPPDAKLDELEALGLTGTCEVQMLRSATTWSLGTDETEHSIQNAYIKMIEDSEHFVYMENQFF
;
A
#
# COMPACT_ATOMS: atom_id res chain seq x y z
N GLU A 1 -28.09 3.08 22.06
CA GLU A 1 -27.78 3.05 20.62
C GLU A 1 -26.88 1.84 20.34
N HIS A 2 -27.24 0.99 19.39
CA HIS A 2 -26.41 -0.16 19.01
C HIS A 2 -25.30 0.31 18.09
N CYS A 3 -24.11 0.56 18.63
CA CYS A 3 -22.91 0.81 17.84
C CYS A 3 -22.47 -0.51 17.18
N GLN A 4 -22.56 -0.59 15.85
CA GLN A 4 -21.99 -1.70 15.08
C GLN A 4 -20.54 -1.36 14.71
N LEU A 5 -19.60 -2.27 15.00
CA LEU A 5 -18.19 -2.09 14.66
C LEU A 5 -17.91 -2.13 13.15
N PHE A 6 -18.66 -2.97 12.42
CA PHE A 6 -18.55 -3.15 10.97
C PHE A 6 -19.92 -2.91 10.33
N PRO A 7 -20.26 -1.67 9.92
CA PRO A 7 -21.59 -1.35 9.39
C PRO A 7 -21.77 -1.82 7.94
N GLY A 8 -22.96 -2.32 7.61
CA GLY A 8 -23.36 -2.68 6.23
C GLY A 8 -22.33 -3.56 5.52
N LYS A 9 -21.82 -3.07 4.38
CA LYS A 9 -20.87 -3.80 3.53
C LYS A 9 -19.53 -4.07 4.22
N ASP A 10 -19.15 -3.33 5.25
CA ASP A 10 -17.91 -3.56 5.98
C ASP A 10 -17.91 -4.91 6.74
N TYR A 11 -19.09 -5.44 7.07
CA TYR A 11 -19.25 -6.81 7.53
C TYR A 11 -19.19 -7.77 6.34
N SER A 12 -18.03 -8.36 6.08
CA SER A 12 -17.78 -9.17 4.89
C SER A 12 -17.19 -10.55 5.19
N ASN A 13 -17.51 -11.51 4.33
CA ASN A 13 -16.87 -12.81 4.26
C ASN A 13 -16.68 -13.22 2.79
N PRO A 14 -15.54 -12.86 2.17
CA PRO A 14 -15.26 -13.12 0.75
C PRO A 14 -15.26 -14.61 0.37
N ARG A 15 -15.18 -15.53 1.35
CA ARG A 15 -15.29 -16.98 1.09
C ARG A 15 -16.74 -17.43 0.89
N VAL A 16 -17.70 -16.65 1.37
CA VAL A 16 -19.13 -16.94 1.26
C VAL A 16 -19.74 -16.18 0.10
N GLN A 17 -19.48 -14.87 0.02
CA GLN A 17 -20.03 -14.01 -1.03
C GLN A 17 -19.12 -12.82 -1.30
N ASP A 18 -18.96 -12.47 -2.58
CA ASP A 18 -18.24 -11.26 -2.97
C ASP A 18 -19.14 -10.02 -2.85
N PHE A 19 -18.51 -8.84 -2.82
CA PHE A 19 -19.23 -7.57 -2.71
C PHE A 19 -20.18 -7.34 -3.89
N PHE A 20 -21.38 -6.84 -3.58
CA PHE A 20 -22.37 -6.44 -4.58
C PHE A 20 -23.08 -5.14 -4.15
N ARG A 21 -23.65 -4.42 -5.12
CA ARG A 21 -24.36 -3.13 -4.90
C ARG A 21 -23.56 -2.14 -4.04
N LEU A 22 -22.31 -1.86 -4.43
CA LEU A 22 -21.41 -0.96 -3.68
C LEU A 22 -21.91 0.51 -3.61
N ASN A 23 -22.92 0.87 -4.41
CA ASN A 23 -23.67 2.13 -4.29
C ASN A 23 -24.56 2.20 -3.04
N GLU A 24 -24.79 1.08 -2.36
CA GLU A 24 -25.54 0.95 -1.11
C GLU A 24 -24.61 0.46 0.01
N PRO A 25 -23.76 1.34 0.59
CA PRO A 25 -22.69 0.91 1.50
C PRO A 25 -23.17 0.47 2.88
N TYR A 26 -24.34 0.95 3.31
CA TYR A 26 -24.92 0.63 4.63
C TYR A 26 -25.92 -0.51 4.60
N GLU A 27 -26.26 -1.04 3.42
CA GLU A 27 -27.09 -2.24 3.33
C GLU A 27 -26.30 -3.49 3.75
N GLU A 28 -26.98 -4.38 4.45
CA GLU A 28 -26.41 -5.66 4.88
C GLU A 28 -26.27 -6.61 3.68
N MET A 29 -25.14 -7.31 3.59
CA MET A 29 -24.98 -8.42 2.65
C MET A 29 -25.43 -9.77 3.23
N TYR A 30 -25.49 -9.88 4.56
CA TYR A 30 -25.65 -11.14 5.27
C TYR A 30 -26.64 -11.02 6.42
N ASP A 31 -27.26 -12.15 6.75
CA ASP A 31 -27.82 -12.35 8.08
C ASP A 31 -26.68 -12.62 9.07
N ARG A 32 -26.32 -11.60 9.87
CA ARG A 32 -25.22 -11.64 10.84
C ARG A 32 -25.39 -12.68 11.94
N SER A 33 -26.60 -13.21 12.15
CA SER A 33 -26.86 -14.29 13.10
C SER A 33 -26.45 -15.67 12.55
N LYS A 34 -26.27 -15.78 11.23
CA LYS A 34 -25.99 -17.03 10.53
C LYS A 34 -24.60 -17.07 9.91
N VAL A 35 -24.17 -15.97 9.31
CA VAL A 35 -22.88 -15.89 8.61
C VAL A 35 -21.93 -15.04 9.42
N PRO A 36 -20.88 -15.63 10.01
CA PRO A 36 -19.83 -14.85 10.64
C PRO A 36 -18.99 -14.12 9.58
N ARG A 37 -18.53 -12.91 9.90
CA ARG A 37 -17.51 -12.23 9.09
C ARG A 37 -16.22 -13.04 9.03
N MET A 38 -15.44 -12.84 7.98
CA MET A 38 -14.06 -13.31 7.92
C MET A 38 -13.16 -12.25 8.58
N PRO A 39 -12.40 -12.59 9.64
CA PRO A 39 -11.37 -11.70 10.16
C PRO A 39 -10.35 -11.31 9.10
N TRP A 40 -9.82 -10.09 9.19
CA TRP A 40 -8.77 -9.59 8.31
C TRP A 40 -7.55 -9.34 9.20
N HIS A 41 -6.48 -10.10 8.95
CA HIS A 41 -5.20 -9.97 9.60
C HIS A 41 -4.19 -9.49 8.56
N ASP A 42 -3.50 -8.38 8.85
CA ASP A 42 -2.65 -7.69 7.89
C ASP A 42 -1.54 -6.92 8.62
N VAL A 43 -0.47 -6.57 7.90
CA VAL A 43 0.68 -5.85 8.44
C VAL A 43 0.92 -4.60 7.59
N SER A 44 1.08 -3.46 8.25
CA SER A 44 1.39 -2.19 7.59
C SER A 44 2.36 -1.36 8.42
N MET A 45 3.05 -0.42 7.78
CA MET A 45 3.97 0.50 8.46
C MET A 45 3.80 1.93 7.94
N GLN A 46 4.04 2.90 8.82
CA GLN A 46 4.18 4.29 8.46
C GLN A 46 5.66 4.67 8.46
N VAL A 47 6.10 5.36 7.42
CA VAL A 47 7.46 5.93 7.31
C VAL A 47 7.38 7.44 7.17
N VAL A 48 8.41 8.12 7.66
CA VAL A 48 8.56 9.59 7.60
C VAL A 48 9.92 9.95 7.01
N GLY A 49 10.10 11.21 6.60
CA GLY A 49 11.38 11.67 6.07
C GLY A 49 11.67 11.16 4.66
N GLN A 50 12.95 10.83 4.40
CA GLN A 50 13.43 10.49 3.06
C GLN A 50 12.69 9.29 2.42
N PRO A 51 12.44 8.16 3.14
CA PRO A 51 11.68 7.05 2.57
C PRO A 51 10.26 7.44 2.11
N ALA A 52 9.61 8.36 2.81
CA ALA A 52 8.30 8.88 2.41
C ALA A 52 8.39 9.72 1.12
N ARG A 53 9.48 10.47 0.93
CA ARG A 53 9.76 11.20 -0.32
C ARG A 53 10.01 10.23 -1.48
N ASP A 54 10.74 9.15 -1.25
CA ASP A 54 11.01 8.13 -2.27
C ASP A 54 9.75 7.38 -2.70
N LEU A 55 8.88 7.01 -1.75
CA LEU A 55 7.56 6.45 -2.05
C LEU A 55 6.70 7.44 -2.86
N THR A 56 6.76 8.72 -2.51
CA THR A 56 6.06 9.78 -3.25
C THR A 56 6.60 9.92 -4.68
N ARG A 57 7.91 9.77 -4.90
CA ARG A 57 8.50 9.76 -6.25
C ARG A 57 7.98 8.60 -7.08
N HIS A 58 7.86 7.41 -6.49
CA HIS A 58 7.21 6.27 -7.16
C HIS A 58 5.77 6.59 -7.59
N PHE A 59 4.98 7.21 -6.70
CA PHE A 59 3.63 7.66 -7.04
C PHE A 59 3.62 8.69 -8.18
N VAL A 60 4.46 9.72 -8.11
CA VAL A 60 4.57 10.77 -9.13
C VAL A 60 4.95 10.18 -10.49
N GLN A 61 5.92 9.27 -10.52
CA GLN A 61 6.33 8.58 -11.74
C GLN A 61 5.14 7.85 -12.38
N ARG A 62 4.45 7.01 -11.60
CA ARG A 62 3.30 6.23 -12.09
C ARG A 62 2.14 7.13 -12.54
N TRP A 63 1.83 8.17 -11.76
CA TRP A 63 0.80 9.14 -12.09
C TRP A 63 1.08 9.80 -13.45
N ASN A 64 2.29 10.33 -13.61
CA ASN A 64 2.71 11.01 -14.84
C ASN A 64 2.76 10.05 -16.03
N TYR A 65 3.17 8.79 -15.82
CA TYR A 65 3.14 7.75 -16.85
C TYR A 65 1.71 7.47 -17.35
N LEU A 66 0.79 7.14 -16.44
CA LEU A 66 -0.61 6.84 -16.79
C LEU A 66 -1.32 8.04 -17.42
N ARG A 67 -0.99 9.24 -16.96
CA ARG A 67 -1.51 10.50 -17.49
C ARG A 67 -1.15 10.72 -18.96
N ARG A 68 0.04 10.30 -19.42
CA ARG A 68 0.44 10.42 -20.83
C ARG A 68 -0.43 9.56 -21.75
N GLY A 69 -0.89 8.40 -21.28
CA GLY A 69 -1.66 7.44 -22.07
C GLY A 69 -3.17 7.64 -22.06
N ARG A 70 -3.71 8.65 -21.36
CA ARG A 70 -5.16 8.82 -21.18
C ARG A 70 -5.61 10.25 -21.45
N LYS A 71 -6.68 10.41 -22.21
CA LYS A 71 -7.36 11.71 -22.35
C LYS A 71 -8.09 12.02 -21.03
N PRO A 72 -7.71 13.11 -20.33
CA PRO A 72 -8.33 13.44 -19.05
C PRO A 72 -9.78 13.90 -19.27
N THR A 73 -10.71 13.40 -18.45
CA THR A 73 -12.12 13.86 -18.40
C THR A 73 -12.33 15.02 -17.44
N ARG A 74 -11.32 15.31 -16.61
CA ARG A 74 -11.30 16.39 -15.61
C ARG A 74 -9.89 16.97 -15.51
N PRO A 75 -9.71 18.20 -14.99
CA PRO A 75 -8.39 18.74 -14.72
C PRO A 75 -7.59 17.77 -13.85
N LEU A 76 -6.61 17.17 -14.48
CA LEU A 76 -5.59 16.38 -13.83
C LEU A 76 -4.31 17.19 -14.08
N PRO A 77 -3.42 17.43 -13.11
CA PRO A 77 -2.12 18.05 -13.36
C PRO A 77 -1.02 16.99 -13.54
N PHE A 78 0.10 17.37 -14.16
CA PHE A 78 1.35 16.62 -13.98
C PHE A 78 1.90 16.94 -12.58
N LEU A 79 2.46 15.94 -11.92
CA LEU A 79 3.04 16.10 -10.60
C LEU A 79 4.56 16.29 -10.72
N LEU A 80 5.13 17.09 -9.82
CA LEU A 80 6.56 17.22 -9.67
C LEU A 80 7.04 16.31 -8.52
N PRO A 81 8.21 15.68 -8.65
CA PRO A 81 8.77 14.90 -7.56
C PRO A 81 9.03 15.83 -6.37
N PRO A 82 8.81 15.36 -5.13
CA PRO A 82 9.12 16.17 -3.97
C PRO A 82 10.64 16.34 -3.84
N PRO A 83 11.09 17.47 -3.27
CA PRO A 83 12.48 17.62 -2.86
C PRO A 83 12.83 16.58 -1.78
N ASP A 84 14.12 16.36 -1.58
CA ASP A 84 14.60 15.53 -0.48
C ASP A 84 14.12 16.05 0.87
N ALA A 85 14.00 15.14 1.83
CA ALA A 85 13.59 15.50 3.17
C ALA A 85 14.69 16.33 3.85
N LYS A 86 14.30 17.42 4.50
CA LYS A 86 15.21 18.21 5.33
C LYS A 86 15.19 17.66 6.75
N LEU A 87 16.37 17.47 7.34
CA LEU A 87 16.50 16.98 8.71
C LEU A 87 15.87 17.94 9.72
N ASP A 88 16.07 19.24 9.55
CA ASP A 88 15.48 20.29 10.40
C ASP A 88 13.93 20.22 10.45
N GLU A 89 13.28 19.84 9.33
CA GLU A 89 11.82 19.67 9.29
C GLU A 89 11.37 18.45 10.11
N LEU A 90 12.17 17.38 10.14
CA LEU A 90 11.88 16.17 10.92
C LEU A 90 12.11 16.42 12.42
N GLU A 91 13.19 17.12 12.76
CA GLU A 91 13.50 17.52 14.13
C GLU A 91 12.41 18.45 14.69
N ALA A 92 11.96 19.44 13.91
CA ALA A 92 10.88 20.34 14.31
C ALA A 92 9.54 19.62 14.56
N LEU A 93 9.30 18.48 13.89
CA LEU A 93 8.13 17.63 14.09
C LEU A 93 8.31 16.62 15.24
N GLY A 94 9.47 16.60 15.90
CA GLY A 94 9.79 15.63 16.96
C GLY A 94 9.87 14.19 16.45
N LEU A 95 10.07 14.00 15.14
CA LEU A 95 10.10 12.69 14.52
C LEU A 95 11.51 12.12 14.61
N THR A 96 11.76 11.34 15.66
CA THR A 96 13.04 10.65 15.90
C THR A 96 12.92 9.17 15.56
N GLY A 97 13.90 8.61 14.83
CA GLY A 97 13.98 7.18 14.54
C GLY A 97 15.41 6.78 14.19
N THR A 98 15.79 5.56 14.54
CA THR A 98 17.15 5.02 14.30
C THR A 98 17.20 3.98 13.19
N CYS A 99 16.04 3.60 12.63
CA CYS A 99 15.97 2.59 11.60
C CYS A 99 16.47 3.16 10.27
N GLU A 100 17.38 2.44 9.62
CA GLU A 100 17.68 2.64 8.21
C GLU A 100 16.58 1.98 7.38
N VAL A 101 15.99 2.72 6.45
CA VAL A 101 14.84 2.28 5.66
C VAL A 101 15.13 2.51 4.19
N GLN A 102 14.97 1.47 3.37
CA GLN A 102 15.09 1.53 1.93
C GLN A 102 13.75 1.17 1.28
N MET A 103 13.27 2.02 0.38
CA MET A 103 12.09 1.72 -0.42
C MET A 103 12.45 0.75 -1.56
N LEU A 104 11.64 -0.28 -1.72
CA LEU A 104 11.77 -1.30 -2.75
C LEU A 104 10.46 -1.40 -3.54
N ARG A 105 10.52 -1.90 -4.77
CA ARG A 105 9.34 -2.09 -5.62
C ARG A 105 9.52 -3.20 -6.65
N SER A 106 8.39 -3.64 -7.19
CA SER A 106 8.32 -4.45 -8.41
C SER A 106 7.68 -3.59 -9.49
N ALA A 107 8.44 -3.26 -10.55
CA ALA A 107 8.02 -2.34 -11.59
C ALA A 107 8.62 -2.73 -12.94
N THR A 108 7.92 -2.44 -14.02
CA THR A 108 8.39 -2.72 -15.38
C THR A 108 7.75 -1.73 -16.35
N THR A 109 8.05 -1.86 -17.64
CA THR A 109 7.64 -0.93 -18.70
C THR A 109 6.13 -0.71 -18.74
N TRP A 110 5.31 -1.76 -18.59
CA TRP A 110 3.85 -1.61 -18.67
C TRP A 110 3.22 -0.93 -17.45
N SER A 111 3.87 -1.00 -16.27
CA SER A 111 3.31 -0.51 -15.01
C SER A 111 3.78 0.90 -14.67
N LEU A 112 5.05 1.22 -14.93
CA LEU A 112 5.69 2.49 -14.57
C LEU A 112 6.42 3.19 -15.73
N GLY A 113 6.53 2.54 -16.90
CA GLY A 113 7.30 3.06 -18.03
C GLY A 113 8.80 3.08 -17.78
N THR A 114 9.34 2.13 -16.99
CA THR A 114 10.78 1.95 -16.83
C THR A 114 11.36 1.21 -18.05
N ASP A 115 12.60 1.56 -18.41
CA ASP A 115 13.33 0.88 -19.49
C ASP A 115 13.67 -0.56 -19.08
N GLU A 116 14.16 -0.72 -17.85
CA GLU A 116 14.47 -2.02 -17.26
C GLU A 116 13.42 -2.45 -16.24
N THR A 117 13.26 -3.77 -16.09
CA THR A 117 12.40 -4.34 -15.04
C THR A 117 13.11 -4.25 -13.70
N GLU A 118 12.43 -3.68 -12.71
CA GLU A 118 12.88 -3.62 -11.33
C GLU A 118 12.18 -4.70 -10.50
N HIS A 119 12.96 -5.52 -9.83
CA HIS A 119 12.52 -6.57 -8.90
C HIS A 119 13.29 -6.45 -7.57
N SER A 120 13.40 -5.22 -7.05
CA SER A 120 14.20 -4.92 -5.86
C SER A 120 13.61 -5.55 -4.59
N ILE A 121 12.29 -5.77 -4.53
CA ILE A 121 11.64 -6.57 -3.48
C ILE A 121 12.15 -8.01 -3.49
N GLN A 122 12.18 -8.67 -4.66
CA GLN A 122 12.65 -10.05 -4.79
C GLN A 122 14.11 -10.18 -4.37
N ASN A 123 14.96 -9.26 -4.84
CA ASN A 123 16.39 -9.25 -4.50
C ASN A 123 16.60 -9.13 -2.99
N ALA A 124 15.85 -8.24 -2.32
CA ALA A 124 15.94 -8.07 -0.88
C ALA A 124 15.44 -9.31 -0.13
N TYR A 125 14.34 -9.93 -0.56
CA TYR A 125 13.84 -11.18 0.03
C TYR A 125 14.90 -12.29 -0.03
N ILE A 126 15.50 -12.53 -1.20
CA ILE A 126 16.55 -13.55 -1.38
C ILE A 126 17.72 -13.26 -0.43
N LYS A 127 18.22 -12.03 -0.46
CA LYS A 127 19.36 -11.63 0.36
C LYS A 127 19.08 -11.75 1.86
N MET A 128 17.93 -11.31 2.33
CA MET A 128 17.54 -11.43 3.75
C MET A 128 17.47 -12.88 4.22
N ILE A 129 17.08 -13.82 3.34
CA ILE A 129 17.03 -15.24 3.66
C ILE A 129 18.45 -15.82 3.65
N GLU A 130 19.25 -15.52 2.63
CA GLU A 130 20.64 -16.01 2.48
C GLU A 130 21.54 -15.54 3.63
N ASP A 131 21.40 -14.29 4.06
CA ASP A 131 22.21 -13.68 5.11
C ASP A 131 21.67 -13.96 6.54
N SER A 132 20.58 -14.73 6.69
CA SER A 132 19.99 -15.00 8.01
C SER A 132 20.77 -16.04 8.81
N GLU A 133 21.10 -15.73 10.08
CA GLU A 133 21.91 -16.62 10.94
C GLU A 133 21.09 -17.51 11.89
N HIS A 134 19.82 -17.16 12.16
CA HIS A 134 19.06 -17.77 13.25
C HIS A 134 17.68 -18.26 12.83
N PHE A 135 16.77 -17.35 12.46
CA PHE A 135 15.43 -17.72 12.01
C PHE A 135 14.90 -16.68 11.02
N VAL A 136 13.99 -17.13 10.15
CA VAL A 136 13.20 -16.26 9.27
C VAL A 136 11.73 -16.45 9.61
N TYR A 137 11.05 -15.34 9.88
CA TYR A 137 9.61 -15.32 10.09
C TYR A 137 8.90 -14.79 8.85
N MET A 138 7.90 -15.52 8.35
CA MET A 138 7.13 -15.13 7.18
C MET A 138 5.63 -15.19 7.47
N GLU A 139 4.98 -14.02 7.42
CA GLU A 139 3.53 -13.88 7.28
C GLU A 139 3.24 -13.38 5.87
N ASN A 140 2.49 -14.15 5.08
CA ASN A 140 2.12 -13.76 3.72
C ASN A 140 0.79 -14.38 3.32
N GLN A 141 0.07 -13.74 2.39
CA GLN A 141 -1.16 -14.28 1.82
C GLN A 141 -0.88 -15.48 0.92
N PHE A 142 0.26 -15.48 0.22
CA PHE A 142 0.71 -16.54 -0.68
C PHE A 142 2.13 -16.99 -0.29
N PHE A 143 2.46 -18.25 -0.58
CA PHE A 143 3.77 -18.83 -0.30
C PHE A 143 4.32 -19.51 -1.55
#